data_AF-A0A359I7D3-F1
#
_entry.id   AF-A0A359I7D3-F1
#
_cell.length_a   1.000
_cell.length_b   1.000
_cell.length_c   1.000
_cell.angle_alpha   90.00
_cell.angle_beta   90.00
_cell.angle_gamma   90.00
#
_symmetry.space_group_name_H-M   'P 1'
#
loop_
_entity.id
_entity.type
_entity.pdbx_description
1 polymer ?
#
loop_
_entity_poly.entity_id
_entity_poly.type
_entity_poly.pdbx_seq_one_letter_code
_entity_poly.pdbx_strand_id
1 'polypeptide(L)'
;IDAERRRLQQKTDNDASSLKKLAASIGSLMKQGAKEEAEKVKEEVARIKGETKGLQDRLAECEEKMRNLLLTVPNMPCAAVPEGLSAEQNVVEKTGGTVPELPADALPHWELAKKYNIIDFETGVKVTGAGFPFYVGKGARLQRALIQFFLDEAWKAGYVEVEPPFVVNEASGYGTGQLPDKEGQMYHVTLDNLYLIPTAEVPVTNIYRDEIIPE
;
A
#
# COMPACT_ATOMS: atom_id res chain seq x y z
N ILE A 1 -20.85 -9.87 -1.97
CA ILE A 1 -20.53 -8.50 -1.51
C ILE A 1 -20.92 -7.48 -2.58
N ASP A 2 -20.35 -7.51 -3.79
CA ASP A 2 -20.69 -6.54 -4.85
C ASP A 2 -22.18 -6.52 -5.23
N ALA A 3 -22.84 -7.67 -5.36
CA ALA A 3 -24.29 -7.72 -5.62
C ALA A 3 -25.12 -7.01 -4.54
N GLU A 4 -24.74 -7.16 -3.26
CA GLU A 4 -25.41 -6.49 -2.15
C GLU A 4 -25.11 -4.99 -2.14
N ARG A 5 -23.85 -4.58 -2.38
CA ARG A 5 -23.47 -3.18 -2.55
C ARG A 5 -24.30 -2.51 -3.64
N ARG A 6 -24.41 -3.11 -4.83
CA ARG A 6 -25.22 -2.57 -5.95
C ARG A 6 -26.69 -2.43 -5.59
N ARG A 7 -27.26 -3.43 -4.90
CA ARG A 7 -28.65 -3.42 -4.43
C ARG A 7 -28.89 -2.29 -3.42
N LEU A 8 -28.00 -2.14 -2.45
CA LEU A 8 -28.07 -1.10 -1.42
C LEU A 8 -27.89 0.29 -2.04
N GLN A 9 -26.92 0.47 -2.94
CA GLN A 9 -26.71 1.71 -3.70
C GLN A 9 -27.98 2.12 -4.44
N GLN A 10 -28.56 1.21 -5.23
CA GLN A 10 -29.78 1.48 -5.97
C GLN A 10 -30.94 1.88 -5.05
N LYS A 11 -31.08 1.22 -3.89
CA LYS A 11 -32.13 1.57 -2.93
C LYS A 11 -31.89 2.94 -2.29
N THR A 12 -30.67 3.24 -1.85
CA THR A 12 -30.31 4.54 -1.27
C THR A 12 -30.54 5.68 -2.27
N ASP A 13 -30.20 5.48 -3.55
CA ASP A 13 -30.42 6.48 -4.60
C ASP A 13 -31.92 6.70 -4.89
N ASN A 14 -32.71 5.63 -4.92
CA ASN A 14 -34.16 5.71 -5.08
C ASN A 14 -34.85 6.40 -3.91
N ASP A 15 -34.43 6.09 -2.68
CA ASP A 15 -34.94 6.73 -1.46
C ASP A 15 -34.58 8.22 -1.45
N ALA A 16 -33.34 8.58 -1.79
CA ALA A 16 -32.90 9.98 -1.90
C ALA A 16 -33.69 10.76 -2.95
N SER A 17 -33.93 10.16 -4.12
CA SER A 17 -34.76 10.74 -5.18
C SER A 17 -36.22 10.94 -4.74
N SER A 18 -36.79 9.93 -4.05
CA SER A 18 -38.16 9.98 -3.53
C SER A 18 -38.33 11.04 -2.45
N LEU A 19 -37.38 11.12 -1.51
CA LEU A 19 -37.33 12.16 -0.47
C LEU A 19 -37.30 13.56 -1.08
N LYS A 20 -36.51 13.78 -2.14
CA LYS A 20 -36.44 15.08 -2.84
C LYS A 20 -37.79 15.45 -3.49
N LYS A 21 -38.47 14.49 -4.11
CA LYS A 21 -39.78 14.70 -4.73
C LYS A 21 -40.87 14.99 -3.68
N LEU A 22 -40.92 14.19 -2.62
CA LEU A 22 -41.88 14.36 -1.52
C LEU A 22 -41.66 15.67 -0.77
N ALA A 23 -40.41 16.07 -0.52
CA ALA A 23 -40.09 17.36 0.09
C ALA A 23 -40.59 18.54 -0.76
N ALA A 24 -40.46 18.46 -2.09
CA ALA A 24 -40.97 19.47 -3.00
C ALA A 24 -42.51 19.52 -3.04
N SER A 25 -43.20 18.37 -2.94
CA SER A 25 -44.66 18.31 -2.96
C SER A 25 -45.29 18.85 -1.68
N ILE A 26 -44.66 18.71 -0.50
CA ILE A 26 -45.13 19.30 0.76
C ILE A 26 -45.31 20.82 0.62
N GLY A 27 -44.32 21.51 0.03
CA GLY A 27 -44.40 22.96 -0.19
C GLY A 27 -45.56 23.36 -1.11
N SER A 28 -45.87 22.54 -2.11
CA SER A 28 -47.01 22.76 -3.00
C SER A 28 -48.35 22.50 -2.31
N LEU A 29 -48.49 21.41 -1.57
CA LEU A 29 -49.71 21.03 -0.87
C LEU A 29 -50.08 22.03 0.23
N MET A 30 -49.09 22.56 0.95
CA MET A 30 -49.29 23.61 1.94
C MET A 30 -49.79 24.92 1.31
N LYS A 31 -49.31 25.28 0.10
CA LYS A 31 -49.81 26.44 -0.66
C LYS A 31 -51.23 26.26 -1.17
N GLN A 32 -51.64 25.03 -1.47
CA GLN A 32 -52.98 24.69 -1.94
C GLN A 32 -54.00 24.51 -0.79
N GLY A 33 -53.57 24.63 0.47
CA GLY A 33 -54.44 24.48 1.65
C GLY A 33 -54.74 23.02 2.03
N ALA A 34 -54.14 22.04 1.35
CA ALA A 34 -54.33 20.61 1.58
C ALA A 34 -53.49 20.08 2.76
N LYS A 35 -53.80 20.56 3.98
CA LYS A 35 -53.00 20.27 5.18
C LYS A 35 -52.92 18.79 5.55
N GLU A 36 -54.03 18.05 5.45
CA GLU A 36 -54.04 16.61 5.78
C GLU A 36 -53.16 15.79 4.83
N GLU A 37 -53.15 16.12 3.54
CA GLU A 37 -52.28 15.46 2.56
C GLU A 37 -50.81 15.81 2.79
N ALA A 38 -50.51 17.05 3.16
CA ALA A 38 -49.16 17.46 3.52
C ALA A 38 -48.62 16.72 4.76
N GLU A 39 -49.46 16.45 5.78
CA GLU A 39 -49.05 15.66 6.93
C GLU A 39 -48.79 14.19 6.57
N LYS A 40 -49.63 13.56 5.74
CA LYS A 40 -49.36 12.20 5.22
C LYS A 40 -48.03 12.11 4.46
N VAL A 41 -47.70 13.13 3.67
CA VAL A 41 -46.41 13.17 2.95
C VAL A 41 -45.24 13.35 3.93
N LYS A 42 -45.40 14.12 5.02
CA LYS A 42 -44.38 14.25 6.07
C LYS A 42 -44.15 12.93 6.81
N GLU A 43 -45.22 12.19 7.12
CA GLU A 43 -45.12 10.86 7.72
C GLU A 43 -44.37 9.88 6.81
N GLU A 44 -44.66 9.90 5.50
CA GLU A 44 -43.95 9.06 4.53
C GLU A 44 -42.47 9.44 4.41
N VAL A 45 -42.15 10.74 4.41
CA VAL A 45 -40.76 11.23 4.46
C VAL A 45 -40.05 10.74 5.73
N ALA A 46 -40.73 10.77 6.88
CA ALA A 46 -40.17 10.27 8.14
C ALA A 46 -39.93 8.75 8.10
N ARG A 47 -40.86 7.99 7.51
CA ARG A 47 -40.73 6.54 7.31
C ARG A 47 -39.53 6.19 6.43
N ILE A 48 -39.43 6.82 5.26
CA ILE A 48 -38.31 6.58 4.32
C ILE A 48 -36.99 6.95 4.99
N LYS A 49 -36.89 8.10 5.66
CA LYS A 49 -35.67 8.49 6.41
C LYS A 49 -35.29 7.47 7.48
N GLY A 50 -36.28 6.90 8.19
CA GLY A 50 -36.07 5.85 9.17
C GLY A 50 -35.51 4.57 8.55
N GLU A 51 -36.04 4.17 7.40
CA GLU A 51 -35.59 2.98 6.65
C GLU A 51 -34.20 3.17 6.01
N THR A 52 -33.90 4.37 5.49
CA THR A 52 -32.63 4.66 4.80
C THR A 52 -31.43 4.74 5.75
N LYS A 53 -31.63 5.12 7.02
CA LYS A 53 -30.52 5.34 7.98
C LYS A 53 -29.61 4.11 8.12
N GLY A 54 -30.18 2.91 8.20
CA GLY A 54 -29.41 1.66 8.29
C GLY A 54 -28.89 1.12 6.95
N LEU A 55 -29.41 1.63 5.81
CA LEU A 55 -28.96 1.19 4.49
C LEU A 55 -27.64 1.85 4.09
N GLN A 56 -27.42 3.10 4.49
CA GLN A 56 -26.17 3.81 4.26
C GLN A 56 -25.01 3.17 5.03
N ASP A 57 -25.21 2.84 6.30
CA ASP A 57 -24.19 2.16 7.11
C ASP A 57 -23.81 0.79 6.51
N ARG A 58 -24.82 0.02 6.08
CA ARG A 58 -24.60 -1.28 5.41
C ARG A 58 -23.92 -1.15 4.05
N LEU A 59 -24.21 -0.08 3.31
CA LEU A 59 -23.56 0.19 2.04
C LEU A 59 -22.07 0.47 2.28
N ALA A 60 -21.74 1.36 3.22
CA ALA A 60 -20.38 1.67 3.60
C ALA A 60 -19.61 0.43 4.07
N GLU A 61 -20.24 -0.43 4.88
CA GLU A 61 -19.66 -1.71 5.31
C GLU A 61 -19.38 -2.65 4.12
N CYS A 62 -20.29 -2.71 3.13
CA CYS A 62 -20.08 -3.50 1.93
C CYS A 62 -18.94 -2.94 1.06
N GLU A 63 -18.82 -1.62 0.95
CA GLU A 63 -17.74 -0.96 0.21
C GLU A 63 -16.39 -1.21 0.86
N GLU A 64 -16.31 -1.07 2.19
CA GLU A 64 -15.09 -1.36 2.94
C GLU A 64 -14.67 -2.82 2.80
N LYS A 65 -15.60 -3.76 2.99
CA LYS A 65 -15.33 -5.19 2.80
C LYS A 65 -14.88 -5.51 1.38
N MET A 66 -15.50 -4.88 0.38
CA MET A 66 -15.11 -5.05 -1.01
C MET A 66 -13.71 -4.50 -1.27
N ARG A 67 -13.40 -3.30 -0.78
CA ARG A 67 -12.06 -2.69 -0.89
C ARG A 67 -11.01 -3.60 -0.25
N ASN A 68 -11.25 -4.06 0.97
CA ASN A 68 -10.30 -4.91 1.70
C ASN A 68 -10.04 -6.23 0.95
N LEU A 69 -11.06 -6.84 0.35
CA LEU A 69 -10.90 -8.04 -0.47
C LEU A 69 -10.13 -7.77 -1.77
N LEU A 70 -10.39 -6.63 -2.43
CA LEU A 70 -9.67 -6.28 -3.66
C LEU A 70 -8.18 -6.04 -3.39
N LEU A 71 -7.84 -5.47 -2.24
CA LEU A 71 -6.45 -5.25 -1.82
C LEU A 71 -5.66 -6.55 -1.58
N THR A 72 -6.32 -7.71 -1.42
CA THR A 72 -5.62 -9.01 -1.28
C THR A 72 -5.34 -9.70 -2.62
N VAL A 73 -5.85 -9.18 -3.73
CA VAL A 73 -5.67 -9.80 -5.05
C VAL A 73 -4.31 -9.36 -5.61
N PRO A 74 -3.37 -10.29 -5.90
CA PRO A 74 -2.09 -9.94 -6.49
C PRO A 74 -2.27 -9.47 -7.95
N ASN A 75 -1.24 -8.81 -8.48
CA ASN A 75 -1.26 -8.41 -9.89
C ASN A 75 -1.31 -9.64 -10.81
N MET A 76 -1.97 -9.51 -11.96
CA MET A 76 -1.99 -10.58 -12.96
C MET A 76 -0.61 -10.67 -13.62
N PRO A 77 0.00 -11.87 -13.68
CA PRO A 77 1.23 -12.07 -14.44
C PRO A 77 1.06 -11.69 -15.91
N CYS A 78 2.11 -11.14 -16.51
CA CYS A 78 2.15 -10.93 -17.96
C CYS A 78 2.17 -12.29 -18.69
N ALA A 79 1.56 -12.35 -19.88
CA ALA A 79 1.52 -13.57 -20.70
C ALA A 79 2.90 -14.13 -21.09
N ALA A 80 3.96 -13.31 -21.04
CA ALA A 80 5.32 -13.73 -21.29
C ALA A 80 5.98 -14.44 -20.08
N VAL A 81 5.39 -14.37 -18.88
CA VAL A 81 5.95 -14.99 -17.68
C VAL A 81 5.64 -16.50 -17.73
N PRO A 82 6.66 -17.38 -17.64
CA PRO A 82 6.44 -18.82 -17.66
C PRO A 82 5.67 -19.27 -16.42
N GLU A 83 4.81 -20.28 -16.60
CA GLU A 83 4.10 -20.91 -15.48
C GLU A 83 5.08 -21.67 -14.57
N GLY A 84 4.94 -21.50 -13.26
CA GLY A 84 5.75 -22.17 -12.26
C GLY A 84 5.10 -22.09 -10.88
N LEU A 85 5.35 -23.10 -10.05
CA LEU A 85 4.86 -23.19 -8.67
C LEU A 85 5.93 -22.79 -7.65
N SER A 86 7.21 -22.86 -8.04
CA SER A 86 8.32 -22.62 -7.14
C SER A 86 9.56 -22.07 -7.86
N ALA A 87 10.53 -21.59 -7.07
CA ALA A 87 11.74 -20.95 -7.60
C ALA A 87 12.62 -21.90 -8.42
N GLU A 88 12.50 -23.22 -8.23
CA GLU A 88 13.24 -24.24 -8.98
C GLU A 88 12.81 -24.28 -10.46
N GLN A 89 11.64 -23.73 -10.80
CA GLN A 89 11.13 -23.66 -12.17
C GLN A 89 11.48 -22.34 -12.87
N ASN A 90 12.23 -21.45 -12.21
CA ASN A 90 12.67 -20.20 -12.81
C ASN A 90 13.63 -20.47 -13.99
N VAL A 91 13.45 -19.71 -15.06
CA VAL A 91 14.29 -19.79 -16.25
C VAL A 91 15.47 -18.83 -16.11
N VAL A 92 16.68 -19.33 -16.38
CA VAL A 92 17.88 -18.49 -16.44
C VAL A 92 17.97 -17.86 -17.82
N GLU A 93 17.62 -16.58 -17.93
CA GLU A 93 17.63 -15.84 -19.21
C GLU A 93 19.05 -15.54 -19.70
N LYS A 94 19.96 -15.19 -18.78
CA LYS A 94 21.34 -14.82 -19.12
C LYS A 94 22.28 -15.06 -17.95
N THR A 95 23.48 -15.51 -18.25
CA THR A 95 24.62 -15.57 -17.33
C THR A 95 25.77 -14.70 -17.85
N GLY A 96 26.65 -14.23 -16.97
CA GLY A 96 27.76 -13.39 -17.36
C GLY A 96 28.88 -13.40 -16.32
N GLY A 97 30.07 -13.00 -16.76
CA GLY A 97 31.29 -13.03 -15.96
C GLY A 97 31.92 -14.42 -15.85
N THR A 98 33.04 -14.49 -15.14
CA THR A 98 33.72 -15.74 -14.81
C THR A 98 33.51 -16.02 -13.34
N VAL A 99 32.91 -17.17 -13.01
CA VAL A 99 32.81 -17.63 -11.62
C VAL A 99 34.23 -17.95 -11.12
N PRO A 100 34.72 -17.30 -10.06
CA PRO A 100 36.07 -17.56 -9.57
C PRO A 100 36.19 -18.97 -9.00
N GLU A 101 37.28 -19.66 -9.33
CA GLU A 101 37.66 -20.88 -8.62
C GLU A 101 38.18 -20.50 -7.24
N LEU A 102 37.42 -20.87 -6.21
CA LEU A 102 37.79 -20.61 -4.83
C LEU A 102 38.74 -21.70 -4.33
N PRO A 103 39.78 -21.34 -3.56
CA PRO A 103 40.65 -22.34 -2.94
C PRO A 103 39.89 -23.14 -1.87
N ALA A 104 40.42 -24.32 -1.51
CA ALA A 104 39.77 -25.21 -0.55
C ALA A 104 39.63 -24.62 0.87
N ASP A 105 40.42 -23.60 1.19
CA ASP A 105 40.40 -22.85 2.46
C ASP A 105 39.65 -21.51 2.35
N ALA A 106 38.88 -21.29 1.28
CA ALA A 106 38.06 -20.09 1.13
C ALA A 106 37.06 -19.98 2.29
N LEU A 107 36.99 -18.78 2.87
CA LEU A 107 36.13 -18.51 4.01
C LEU A 107 34.84 -17.84 3.56
N PRO A 108 33.70 -18.15 4.20
CA PRO A 108 32.47 -17.42 3.97
C PRO A 108 32.58 -15.97 4.47
N HIS A 109 31.72 -15.10 3.97
CA HIS A 109 31.84 -13.66 4.22
C HIS A 109 31.74 -13.28 5.71
N TRP A 110 30.97 -14.01 6.53
CA TRP A 110 30.87 -13.74 7.97
C TRP A 110 32.17 -14.04 8.73
N GLU A 111 32.92 -15.06 8.31
CA GLU A 111 34.24 -15.35 8.88
C GLU A 111 35.29 -14.33 8.43
N LEU A 112 35.26 -13.93 7.15
CA LEU A 112 36.09 -12.82 6.65
C LEU A 112 35.81 -11.53 7.42
N ALA A 113 34.54 -11.24 7.67
CA ALA A 113 34.13 -10.04 8.40
C ALA A 113 34.72 -9.98 9.81
N LYS A 114 34.71 -11.12 10.53
CA LYS A 114 35.36 -11.27 11.84
C LYS A 114 36.89 -11.21 11.72
N LYS A 115 37.49 -11.95 10.79
CA LYS A 115 38.95 -12.00 10.55
C LYS A 115 39.55 -10.61 10.31
N TYR A 116 38.85 -9.77 9.56
CA TYR A 116 39.31 -8.41 9.24
C TYR A 116 38.73 -7.33 10.14
N ASN A 117 37.89 -7.69 11.12
CA ASN A 117 37.22 -6.77 12.03
C ASN A 117 36.48 -5.63 11.29
N ILE A 118 35.72 -5.99 10.26
CA ILE A 118 35.00 -5.04 9.39
C ILE A 118 33.48 -5.06 9.60
N ILE A 119 32.95 -6.11 10.23
CA ILE A 119 31.56 -6.17 10.69
C ILE A 119 31.53 -6.79 12.09
N ASP A 120 30.91 -6.10 13.04
CA ASP A 120 30.71 -6.52 14.42
C ASP A 120 29.23 -6.89 14.63
N PHE A 121 28.95 -8.19 14.60
CA PHE A 121 27.62 -8.74 14.82
C PHE A 121 27.24 -8.75 16.31
N GLU A 122 28.21 -8.97 17.20
CA GLU A 122 27.95 -9.10 18.65
C GLU A 122 27.50 -7.76 19.24
N THR A 123 28.15 -6.65 18.87
CA THR A 123 27.71 -5.31 19.25
C THR A 123 26.34 -4.98 18.65
N GLY A 124 26.07 -5.42 17.42
CA GLY A 124 24.77 -5.30 16.78
C GLY A 124 23.62 -5.94 17.57
N VAL A 125 23.80 -7.20 17.96
CA VAL A 125 22.85 -7.94 18.79
C VAL A 125 22.66 -7.26 20.15
N LYS A 126 23.74 -6.78 20.77
CA LYS A 126 23.69 -6.10 22.06
C LYS A 126 22.93 -4.76 22.01
N VAL A 127 23.07 -3.99 20.93
CA VAL A 127 22.51 -2.63 20.82
C VAL A 127 21.08 -2.64 20.28
N THR A 128 20.77 -3.56 19.36
CA THR A 128 19.47 -3.57 18.65
C THR A 128 18.82 -4.95 18.65
N GLY A 129 19.56 -6.01 18.32
CA GLY A 129 19.04 -7.37 18.24
C GLY A 129 19.60 -8.15 17.04
N ALA A 130 19.09 -9.36 16.83
CA ALA A 130 19.47 -10.19 15.68
C ALA A 130 19.15 -9.45 14.35
N GLY A 131 20.09 -9.49 13.40
CA GLY A 131 19.93 -8.87 12.08
C GLY A 131 20.46 -7.44 11.94
N PHE A 132 21.04 -6.84 12.99
CA PHE A 132 21.50 -5.44 12.97
C PHE A 132 23.02 -5.30 13.17
N PRO A 133 23.87 -5.61 12.16
CA PRO A 133 25.33 -5.56 12.32
C PRO A 133 25.89 -4.13 12.38
N PHE A 134 27.00 -3.95 13.10
CA PHE A 134 27.81 -2.74 13.01
C PHE A 134 28.89 -2.92 11.92
N TYR A 135 28.94 -2.03 10.94
CA TYR A 135 30.07 -1.97 10.02
C TYR A 135 31.19 -1.12 10.62
N VAL A 136 32.44 -1.61 10.61
CA VAL A 136 33.57 -0.99 11.32
C VAL A 136 34.72 -0.70 10.38
N GLY A 137 35.37 0.46 10.55
CA GLY A 137 36.59 0.84 9.85
C GLY A 137 36.47 0.73 8.32
N LYS A 138 37.24 -0.18 7.71
CA LYS A 138 37.23 -0.41 6.27
C LYS A 138 35.89 -0.98 5.77
N GLY A 139 35.15 -1.74 6.58
CA GLY A 139 33.82 -2.25 6.21
C GLY A 139 32.81 -1.13 6.00
N ALA A 140 32.74 -0.20 6.94
CA ALA A 140 31.87 0.98 6.81
C ALA A 140 32.25 1.86 5.61
N ARG A 141 33.55 2.03 5.36
CA ARG A 141 34.03 2.78 4.17
C ARG A 141 33.65 2.08 2.87
N LEU A 142 33.76 0.75 2.81
CA LEU A 142 33.40 -0.02 1.63
C LEU A 142 31.89 0.04 1.35
N GLN A 143 31.05 -0.11 2.38
CA GLN A 143 29.61 -0.03 2.25
C GLN A 143 29.17 1.32 1.66
N ARG A 144 29.72 2.42 2.20
CA ARG A 144 29.46 3.76 1.66
C ARG A 144 30.00 3.94 0.23
N ALA A 145 31.19 3.40 -0.07
CA ALA A 145 31.75 3.47 -1.42
C ALA A 145 30.89 2.75 -2.45
N LEU A 146 30.29 1.60 -2.09
CA LEU A 146 29.36 0.88 -2.95
C LEU A 146 28.07 1.68 -3.19
N ILE A 147 27.50 2.31 -2.16
CA ILE A 147 26.34 3.21 -2.34
C ILE A 147 26.67 4.32 -3.34
N GLN A 148 27.77 5.05 -3.13
CA GLN A 148 28.16 6.14 -4.02
C GLN A 148 28.38 5.66 -5.45
N PHE A 149 29.06 4.52 -5.62
CA PHE A 149 29.28 3.95 -6.94
C PHE A 149 27.96 3.69 -7.67
N PHE A 150 26.98 3.05 -7.02
CA PHE A 150 25.69 2.77 -7.67
C PHE A 150 24.87 4.02 -7.95
N LEU A 151 24.91 5.04 -7.08
CA LEU A 151 24.28 6.34 -7.32
C LEU A 151 24.91 7.04 -8.54
N ASP A 152 26.25 7.08 -8.61
CA ASP A 152 26.97 7.67 -9.74
C ASP A 152 26.67 6.95 -11.07
N GLU A 153 26.59 5.62 -11.07
CA GLU A 153 26.22 4.85 -12.26
C GLU A 153 24.76 5.06 -12.67
N ALA A 154 23.83 5.16 -11.72
CA ALA A 154 22.43 5.50 -12.00
C ALA A 154 22.30 6.91 -12.59
N TRP A 155 23.04 7.88 -12.05
CA TRP A 155 23.12 9.23 -12.59
C TRP A 155 23.61 9.22 -14.05
N LYS A 156 24.69 8.49 -14.35
CA LYS A 156 25.21 8.31 -15.72
C LYS A 156 24.19 7.66 -16.66
N ALA A 157 23.34 6.78 -16.13
CA ALA A 157 22.26 6.14 -16.88
C ALA A 157 21.01 7.04 -17.09
N GLY A 158 21.01 8.27 -16.56
CA GLY A 158 19.95 9.25 -16.77
C GLY A 158 18.86 9.27 -15.70
N TYR A 159 19.06 8.59 -14.57
CA TYR A 159 18.15 8.68 -13.43
C TYR A 159 18.34 10.01 -12.70
N VAL A 160 17.22 10.60 -12.25
CA VAL A 160 17.25 11.74 -11.32
C VAL A 160 17.40 11.19 -9.90
N GLU A 161 18.48 11.58 -9.24
CA GLU A 161 18.72 11.20 -7.84
C GLU A 161 17.77 11.98 -6.92
N VAL A 162 17.14 11.26 -5.98
CA VAL A 162 16.24 11.81 -4.96
C VAL A 162 16.54 11.17 -3.61
N GLU A 163 16.42 11.95 -2.53
CA GLU A 163 16.50 11.46 -1.15
C GLU A 163 15.09 11.46 -0.53
N PRO A 164 14.38 10.32 -0.53
CA PRO A 164 13.04 10.26 0.05
C PRO A 164 13.08 10.15 1.59
N PRO A 165 11.99 10.51 2.29
CA PRO A 165 11.84 10.18 3.70
C PRO A 165 11.94 8.67 3.97
N PHE A 166 12.59 8.29 5.07
CA PHE A 166 12.70 6.88 5.50
C PHE A 166 11.47 6.36 6.25
N VAL A 167 10.50 7.23 6.50
CA VAL A 167 9.18 6.90 7.05
C VAL A 167 8.10 7.39 6.09
N VAL A 168 7.01 6.62 5.97
CA VAL A 168 5.87 6.95 5.12
C VAL A 168 4.55 6.79 5.86
N ASN A 169 3.52 7.48 5.38
CA ASN A 169 2.16 7.29 5.87
C ASN A 169 1.53 5.99 5.33
N GLU A 170 0.42 5.59 5.92
CA GLU A 170 -0.31 4.36 5.57
C GLU A 170 -0.74 4.34 4.08
N ALA A 171 -1.19 5.49 3.55
CA ALA A 171 -1.62 5.60 2.16
C ALA A 171 -0.50 5.23 1.18
N SER A 172 0.76 5.56 1.50
CA SER A 172 1.91 5.18 0.66
C SER A 172 2.16 3.67 0.69
N GLY A 173 2.00 3.03 1.84
CA GLY A 173 2.08 1.58 1.97
C GLY A 173 1.00 0.84 1.17
N TYR A 174 -0.22 1.39 1.09
CA TYR A 174 -1.27 0.85 0.20
C TYR A 174 -0.95 1.11 -1.27
N GLY A 175 -0.42 2.29 -1.61
CA GLY A 175 -0.14 2.69 -3.00
C GLY A 175 0.80 1.75 -3.73
N THR A 176 1.77 1.17 -3.02
CA THR A 176 2.74 0.20 -3.55
C THR A 176 2.50 -1.25 -3.09
N GLY A 177 1.38 -1.50 -2.40
CA GLY A 177 0.92 -2.84 -2.04
C GLY A 177 1.74 -3.55 -0.95
N GLN A 178 2.35 -2.80 -0.03
CA GLN A 178 2.94 -3.35 1.20
C GLN A 178 1.88 -3.51 2.31
N LEU A 179 0.86 -2.65 2.32
CA LEU A 179 -0.34 -2.76 3.17
C LEU A 179 -1.55 -3.22 2.33
N PRO A 180 -2.53 -3.96 2.90
CA PRO A 180 -2.84 -4.13 4.32
C PRO A 180 -1.97 -5.11 5.11
N ASP A 181 -1.36 -6.13 4.51
CA ASP A 181 -0.29 -6.89 5.18
C ASP A 181 0.41 -7.85 4.20
N LYS A 182 1.66 -7.56 3.88
CA LYS A 182 2.64 -8.59 3.48
C LYS A 182 3.51 -8.87 4.70
N GLU A 183 3.10 -9.82 5.53
CA GLU A 183 3.92 -10.50 6.53
C GLU A 183 4.66 -9.61 7.56
N GLY A 184 4.13 -8.44 7.90
CA GLY A 184 4.79 -7.54 8.86
C GLY A 184 6.14 -6.99 8.36
N GLN A 185 6.31 -6.83 7.05
CA GLN A 185 7.55 -6.35 6.42
C GLN A 185 7.92 -4.89 6.75
N MET A 186 7.06 -4.13 7.43
CA MET A 186 7.30 -2.73 7.78
C MET A 186 7.22 -2.52 9.29
N TYR A 187 8.25 -1.89 9.87
CA TYR A 187 8.18 -1.42 11.26
C TYR A 187 7.19 -0.26 11.37
N HIS A 188 6.28 -0.32 12.35
CA HIS A 188 5.26 0.70 12.60
C HIS A 188 5.66 1.61 13.76
N VAL A 189 5.73 2.91 13.49
CA VAL A 189 5.91 3.99 14.47
C VAL A 189 4.52 4.43 14.92
N THR A 190 4.04 3.83 16.03
CA THR A 190 2.65 3.91 16.47
C THR A 190 2.21 5.31 16.92
N LEU A 191 3.11 6.13 17.46
CA LEU A 191 2.78 7.46 17.98
C LEU A 191 2.31 8.41 16.86
N ASP A 192 3.00 8.37 15.72
CA ASP A 192 2.75 9.25 14.58
C ASP A 192 1.98 8.55 13.44
N ASN A 193 1.68 7.25 13.61
CA ASN A 193 1.12 6.38 12.58
C ASN A 193 1.91 6.40 11.27
N LEU A 194 3.22 6.20 11.38
CA LEU A 194 4.15 6.13 10.25
C LEU A 194 4.80 4.75 10.16
N TYR A 195 5.33 4.41 9.00
CA TYR A 195 5.96 3.12 8.75
C TYR A 195 7.38 3.32 8.21
N LEU A 196 8.37 2.60 8.74
CA LEU A 196 9.70 2.56 8.13
C LEU A 196 9.63 1.86 6.77
N ILE A 197 10.24 2.48 5.76
CA ILE A 197 10.19 1.97 4.39
C ILE A 197 10.97 0.63 4.29
N PRO A 198 10.41 -0.41 3.65
CA PRO A 198 11.14 -1.66 3.39
C PRO A 198 12.05 -1.54 2.16
N THR A 199 11.80 -0.53 1.31
CA THR A 199 12.55 -0.20 0.10
C THR A 199 12.23 1.25 -0.31
N ALA A 200 13.15 1.91 -1.01
CA ALA A 200 12.93 3.24 -1.60
C ALA A 200 11.83 3.26 -2.66
N GLU A 201 11.44 2.10 -3.22
CA GLU A 201 10.31 1.98 -4.15
C GLU A 201 9.03 2.59 -3.59
N VAL A 202 8.76 2.41 -2.29
CA VAL A 202 7.54 2.91 -1.62
C VAL A 202 7.43 4.43 -1.73
N PRO A 203 8.35 5.23 -1.18
CA PRO A 203 8.25 6.68 -1.30
C PRO A 203 8.48 7.19 -2.72
N VAL A 204 9.39 6.61 -3.51
CA VAL A 204 9.71 7.11 -4.85
C VAL A 204 8.54 6.94 -5.82
N THR A 205 7.84 5.81 -5.78
CA THR A 205 6.64 5.59 -6.63
C THR A 205 5.50 6.53 -6.22
N ASN A 206 5.39 6.84 -4.94
CA ASN A 206 4.35 7.73 -4.42
C ASN A 206 4.61 9.23 -4.67
N ILE A 207 5.74 9.62 -5.29
CA ILE A 207 6.01 11.04 -5.65
C ILE A 207 4.86 11.63 -6.46
N TYR A 208 4.29 10.85 -7.38
CA TYR A 208 3.21 11.29 -8.28
C TYR A 208 1.83 10.75 -7.88
N ARG A 209 1.66 10.29 -6.63
CA ARG A 209 0.35 9.82 -6.17
C ARG A 209 -0.65 10.99 -6.22
N ASP A 210 -1.83 10.72 -6.77
CA ASP A 210 -2.91 11.69 -6.95
C ASP A 210 -2.56 12.86 -7.90
N GLU A 211 -1.52 12.71 -8.73
CA GLU A 211 -1.13 13.69 -9.76
C GLU A 211 -1.53 13.25 -11.17
N ILE A 212 -1.81 14.22 -12.03
CA ILE A 212 -1.98 14.02 -13.48
C ILE A 212 -0.70 14.51 -14.15
N ILE A 213 0.07 13.57 -14.69
CA ILE A 213 1.33 13.90 -15.39
C ILE A 213 0.98 14.42 -16.79
N PRO A 214 1.42 15.64 -17.16
CA PRO A 214 1.23 16.16 -18.51
C PRO A 214 2.06 15.35 -19.53
N GLU A 215 1.50 15.15 -20.73
CA GLU A 215 2.19 14.48 -21.86
C GLU A 215 3.40 15.27 -22.39
#